data_AF-A0A348W7D8-F1
#
_entry.id   AF-A0A348W7D8-F1
#
_cell.length_a   1.000
_cell.length_b   1.000
_cell.length_c   1.000
_cell.angle_alpha   90.00
_cell.angle_beta   90.00
_cell.angle_gamma   90.00
#
_symmetry.space_group_name_H-M   'P 1'
#
loop_
_entity.id
_entity.type
_entity.pdbx_description
1 polymer ?
#
loop_
_entity_poly.entity_id
_entity_poly.type
_entity_poly.pdbx_seq_one_letter_code
_entity_poly.pdbx_strand_id
1 'polypeptide(L)'
;AVGEGQEAMFDVLDYAPGLLPEDQPRYLMGVGKPDDLVGGVKRGVDMFDCVLPSRSGRTGQAFTRRGVVNIKNARHQDDPRPLDESCDCPCCRNYSRAYLHHVMRAKEIISSMLMTWHNLHYYQVLMSEMR
;
A
#
# COMPACT_ATOMS: atom_id res chain seq x y z
N ALA A 1 -7.49 -3.89 9.32
CA ALA A 1 -8.27 -3.98 10.57
C ALA A 1 -7.70 -3.05 11.65
N VAL A 2 -8.58 -2.32 12.34
CA VAL A 2 -8.28 -1.24 13.29
C VAL A 2 -8.20 -1.81 14.73
N GLY A 3 -7.53 -2.95 14.86
CA GLY A 3 -7.34 -3.66 16.14
C GLY A 3 -8.01 -5.03 16.19
N GLU A 4 -9.15 -5.19 15.51
CA GLU A 4 -9.80 -6.48 15.26
C GLU A 4 -9.06 -7.31 14.20
N GLY A 5 -9.42 -8.59 14.03
CA GLY A 5 -8.93 -9.41 12.91
C GLY A 5 -9.63 -9.05 11.60
N GLN A 6 -8.99 -9.34 10.45
CA GLN A 6 -9.61 -9.10 9.13
C GLN A 6 -10.95 -9.82 8.97
N GLU A 7 -11.06 -11.04 9.48
CA GLU A 7 -12.30 -11.84 9.46
C GLU A 7 -13.44 -11.11 10.17
N ALA A 8 -13.25 -10.72 11.44
CA ALA A 8 -14.25 -9.99 12.20
C ALA A 8 -14.63 -8.64 11.55
N MET A 9 -13.66 -7.94 10.96
CA MET A 9 -13.92 -6.72 10.19
C MET A 9 -14.83 -7.01 8.99
N PHE A 10 -14.57 -8.09 8.26
CA PHE A 10 -15.38 -8.50 7.11
C PHE A 10 -16.78 -8.98 7.49
N ASP A 11 -16.93 -9.73 8.59
CA ASP A 11 -18.23 -10.17 9.10
C ASP A 11 -19.14 -8.96 9.40
N VAL A 12 -18.57 -7.90 9.99
CA VAL A 12 -19.31 -6.65 10.24
C VAL A 12 -19.66 -5.94 8.93
N LEU A 13 -18.72 -5.90 7.98
CA LEU A 13 -18.94 -5.28 6.68
C LEU A 13 -19.92 -6.05 5.79
N ASP A 14 -20.25 -7.31 6.10
CA ASP A 14 -21.25 -8.06 5.33
C ASP A 14 -22.69 -7.58 5.58
N TYR A 15 -22.96 -6.86 6.69
CA TYR A 15 -24.28 -6.30 6.98
C TYR A 15 -24.30 -4.79 7.19
N ALA A 16 -23.23 -4.20 7.76
CA ALA A 16 -23.26 -2.78 8.17
C ALA A 16 -23.45 -1.78 7.01
N PRO A 17 -22.82 -1.94 5.82
CA PRO A 17 -23.03 -1.05 4.69
C PRO A 17 -24.49 -0.96 4.22
N GLY A 18 -25.26 -2.05 4.37
CA GLY A 18 -26.70 -2.09 4.06
C GLY A 18 -27.59 -1.34 5.05
N LEU A 19 -27.04 -0.91 6.19
CA LEU A 19 -27.72 -0.05 7.17
C LEU A 19 -27.53 1.44 6.88
N LEU A 20 -26.68 1.79 5.90
CA LEU A 20 -26.37 3.17 5.52
C LEU A 20 -27.16 3.56 4.25
N PRO A 21 -27.49 4.86 4.07
CA PRO A 21 -28.16 5.34 2.86
C PRO A 21 -27.43 4.93 1.59
N GLU A 22 -28.17 4.43 0.59
CA GLU A 22 -27.60 3.94 -0.67
C GLU A 22 -27.06 5.06 -1.57
N ASP A 23 -27.57 6.28 -1.39
CA ASP A 23 -27.24 7.47 -2.19
C ASP A 23 -26.09 8.29 -1.59
N GLN A 24 -25.42 7.80 -0.54
CA GLN A 24 -24.29 8.47 0.10
C GLN A 24 -23.02 7.60 0.12
N PRO A 25 -21.83 8.22 -0.04
CA PRO A 25 -20.56 7.49 0.03
C PRO A 25 -20.33 6.85 1.41
N ARG A 26 -19.82 5.62 1.42
CA ARG A 26 -19.46 4.87 2.62
C ARG A 26 -17.96 4.92 2.86
N TYR A 27 -17.56 5.45 4.00
CA TYR A 27 -16.15 5.64 4.37
C TYR A 27 -15.71 4.66 5.47
N LEU A 28 -14.75 3.79 5.16
CA LEU A 28 -14.14 2.89 6.13
C LEU A 28 -12.84 3.49 6.68
N MET A 29 -12.92 3.99 7.91
CA MET A 29 -11.84 4.74 8.56
C MET A 29 -10.70 3.85 9.05
N GLY A 30 -9.45 4.25 8.79
CA GLY A 30 -8.24 3.67 9.36
C GLY A 30 -7.84 2.29 8.82
N VAL A 31 -8.53 1.79 7.79
CA VAL A 31 -8.28 0.48 7.19
C VAL A 31 -7.44 0.64 5.92
N GLY A 32 -6.46 -0.24 5.72
CA GLY A 32 -5.74 -0.13 4.46
C GLY A 32 -4.58 -1.06 4.21
N LYS A 33 -4.63 -2.35 4.56
CA LYS A 33 -3.84 -3.32 3.77
C LYS A 33 -4.47 -3.46 2.38
N PRO A 34 -3.70 -3.77 1.32
CA PRO A 34 -4.26 -3.95 -0.02
C PRO A 34 -5.46 -4.91 -0.05
N ASP A 35 -5.36 -6.06 0.62
CA ASP A 35 -6.44 -7.05 0.68
C ASP A 35 -7.68 -6.55 1.45
N ASP A 36 -7.48 -5.69 2.48
CA ASP A 36 -8.57 -5.06 3.21
C ASP A 36 -9.35 -4.09 2.32
N LEU A 37 -8.66 -3.34 1.44
CA LEU A 37 -9.29 -2.42 0.49
C LEU A 37 -10.15 -3.18 -0.51
N VAL A 38 -9.61 -4.23 -1.13
CA VAL A 38 -10.36 -5.09 -2.07
C VAL A 38 -11.59 -5.69 -1.39
N GLY A 39 -11.42 -6.21 -0.17
CA GLY A 39 -12.51 -6.80 0.60
C GLY A 39 -13.58 -5.80 1.04
N GLY A 40 -13.19 -4.56 1.33
CA GLY A 40 -14.09 -3.46 1.67
C GLY A 40 -14.89 -2.96 0.46
N VAL A 41 -14.24 -2.77 -0.69
CA VAL A 41 -14.91 -2.39 -1.95
C VAL A 41 -15.94 -3.43 -2.36
N LYS A 42 -15.59 -4.72 -2.26
CA LYS A 42 -16.54 -5.83 -2.52
C LYS A 42 -17.80 -5.77 -1.63
N ARG A 43 -17.72 -5.10 -0.48
CA ARG A 43 -18.80 -4.94 0.50
C ARG A 43 -19.46 -3.55 0.45
N GLY A 44 -19.17 -2.76 -0.59
CA GLY A 44 -19.83 -1.48 -0.84
C GLY A 44 -19.21 -0.28 -0.11
N VAL A 45 -17.93 -0.37 0.31
CA VAL A 45 -17.19 0.78 0.82
C VAL A 45 -16.58 1.57 -0.35
N ASP A 46 -16.74 2.90 -0.31
CA ASP A 46 -16.33 3.82 -1.38
C ASP A 46 -15.03 4.58 -1.05
N MET A 47 -14.77 4.83 0.24
CA MET A 47 -13.66 5.65 0.70
C MET A 47 -12.86 4.97 1.79
N PHE A 48 -11.55 5.24 1.82
CA PHE A 48 -10.61 4.66 2.78
C PHE A 48 -9.51 5.67 3.14
N ASP A 49 -8.98 5.57 4.35
CA ASP A 49 -7.76 6.22 4.76
C ASP A 49 -6.86 5.26 5.54
N CYS A 50 -5.56 5.36 5.32
CA CYS A 50 -4.60 4.59 6.12
C CYS A 50 -3.22 5.22 6.06
N VAL A 51 -2.54 5.23 7.21
CA VAL A 51 -1.13 5.65 7.29
C VAL A 51 -0.17 4.59 6.77
N LEU A 52 -0.65 3.35 6.53
CA LEU A 52 0.19 2.20 6.18
C LEU A 52 1.13 2.47 5.00
N PRO A 53 0.70 2.95 3.81
CA PRO A 53 1.61 3.16 2.69
C PRO A 53 2.77 4.10 3.00
N SER A 54 2.50 5.21 3.70
CA SER A 54 3.54 6.19 4.03
C SER A 54 4.43 5.73 5.19
N ARG A 55 3.85 5.19 6.27
CA ARG A 55 4.60 4.72 7.44
C ARG A 55 5.50 3.53 7.09
N SER A 56 4.99 2.56 6.34
CA SER A 56 5.75 1.39 5.88
C SER A 56 6.87 1.77 4.90
N GLY A 57 6.59 2.73 4.00
CA GLY A 57 7.59 3.25 3.07
C GLY A 57 8.81 3.82 3.80
N ARG A 58 8.57 4.68 4.82
CA ARG A 58 9.63 5.24 5.67
C ARG A 58 10.41 4.19 6.47
N THR A 59 9.81 3.03 6.76
CA THR A 59 10.49 1.95 7.48
C THR A 59 11.11 0.89 6.55
N GLY A 60 11.02 1.06 5.23
CA GLY A 60 11.67 0.21 4.22
C GLY A 60 10.81 -0.92 3.67
N GLN A 61 9.50 -0.88 3.91
CA GLN A 61 8.54 -1.84 3.36
C GLN A 61 7.81 -1.22 2.17
N ALA A 62 7.84 -1.92 1.03
CA ALA A 62 7.18 -1.55 -0.21
C ALA A 62 6.09 -2.55 -0.59
N PHE A 63 5.01 -2.07 -1.18
CA PHE A 63 3.95 -2.89 -1.76
C PHE A 63 4.18 -3.07 -3.25
N THR A 64 4.02 -4.29 -3.75
CA THR A 64 4.12 -4.63 -5.18
C THR A 64 2.98 -5.57 -5.54
N ARG A 65 2.69 -5.76 -6.82
CA ARG A 65 1.69 -6.77 -7.24
C ARG A 65 2.07 -8.20 -6.83
N ARG A 66 3.36 -8.45 -6.59
CA ARG A 66 3.93 -9.75 -6.16
C ARG A 66 4.04 -9.86 -4.63
N GLY A 67 3.38 -8.98 -3.90
CA GLY A 67 3.42 -8.92 -2.43
C GLY A 67 4.42 -7.90 -1.91
N VAL A 68 4.82 -8.07 -0.66
CA VAL A 68 5.57 -7.07 0.10
C VAL A 68 7.09 -7.25 -0.07
N VAL A 69 7.79 -6.15 -0.34
CA VAL A 69 9.26 -6.11 -0.44
C VAL A 69 9.82 -5.33 0.75
N ASN A 70 10.74 -5.94 1.52
CA ASN A 70 11.52 -5.22 2.53
C ASN A 70 12.89 -4.87 1.96
N ILE A 71 13.09 -3.59 1.63
CA ILE A 71 14.26 -3.12 0.90
C ILE A 71 15.56 -3.22 1.71
N LYS A 72 15.46 -3.35 3.05
CA LYS A 72 16.63 -3.52 3.93
C LYS A 72 17.27 -4.91 3.82
N ASN A 73 16.58 -5.89 3.22
CA ASN A 73 17.12 -7.24 3.06
C ASN A 73 18.35 -7.26 2.16
N ALA A 74 19.39 -8.01 2.55
CA ALA A 74 20.68 -8.08 1.85
C ALA A 74 20.56 -8.54 0.39
N ARG A 75 19.53 -9.34 0.04
CA ARG A 75 19.24 -9.75 -1.33
C ARG A 75 19.04 -8.61 -2.33
N HIS A 76 18.82 -7.39 -1.84
CA HIS A 76 18.60 -6.19 -2.66
C HIS A 76 19.86 -5.36 -2.87
N GLN A 77 20.97 -5.68 -2.19
CA GLN A 77 22.19 -4.88 -2.19
C GLN A 77 22.73 -4.62 -3.60
N ASP A 78 22.73 -5.64 -4.46
CA ASP A 78 23.24 -5.59 -5.83
C ASP A 78 22.14 -5.88 -6.87
N ASP A 79 20.86 -5.71 -6.51
CA ASP A 79 19.73 -5.97 -7.41
C ASP A 79 19.49 -4.76 -8.33
N PRO A 80 19.80 -4.85 -9.66
CA PRO A 80 19.67 -3.72 -10.57
C PRO A 80 18.22 -3.45 -10.98
N ARG A 81 17.28 -4.37 -10.69
CA ARG A 81 15.88 -4.24 -11.06
C ARG A 81 15.21 -3.11 -10.27
N PRO A 82 14.12 -2.51 -10.81
CA PRO A 82 13.31 -1.57 -10.05
C PRO A 82 12.58 -2.26 -8.89
N LEU A 83 11.95 -1.47 -8.04
CA LEU A 83 11.17 -1.99 -6.91
C LEU A 83 10.01 -2.90 -7.38
N ASP A 84 9.29 -2.48 -8.42
CA ASP A 84 8.30 -3.26 -9.18
C ASP A 84 8.46 -2.95 -10.68
N GLU A 85 8.58 -3.97 -11.52
CA GLU A 85 8.76 -3.84 -12.99
C GLU A 85 7.47 -3.38 -13.69
N SER A 86 6.32 -3.53 -13.04
CA SER A 86 5.01 -3.14 -13.57
C SER A 86 4.54 -1.77 -13.10
N CYS A 87 5.38 -1.04 -12.37
CA CYS A 87 5.07 0.27 -11.79
C CYS A 87 5.78 1.39 -12.56
N ASP A 88 5.04 2.41 -12.95
CA ASP A 88 5.54 3.55 -13.73
C ASP A 88 5.83 4.79 -12.86
N CYS A 89 5.78 4.67 -11.53
CA CYS A 89 6.11 5.78 -10.65
C CYS A 89 7.59 6.22 -10.79
N PRO A 90 7.93 7.47 -10.46
CA PRO A 90 9.31 7.97 -10.56
C PRO A 90 10.35 7.19 -9.74
N CYS A 91 9.95 6.50 -8.67
CA CYS A 91 10.83 5.59 -7.94
C CYS A 91 11.21 4.38 -8.82
N CYS A 92 10.24 3.68 -9.40
CA CYS A 92 10.47 2.50 -10.22
C CYS A 92 11.11 2.80 -11.58
N ARG A 93 10.87 3.98 -12.16
CA ARG A 93 11.47 4.34 -13.46
C ARG A 93 12.95 4.72 -13.39
N ASN A 94 13.39 5.30 -12.27
CA ASN A 94 14.70 5.96 -12.20
C ASN A 94 15.69 5.29 -11.22
N TYR A 95 15.22 4.39 -10.35
CA TYR A 95 16.06 3.84 -9.28
C TYR A 95 15.96 2.32 -9.18
N SER A 96 17.11 1.68 -8.99
CA SER A 96 17.22 0.25 -8.72
C SER A 96 16.95 -0.07 -7.25
N ARG A 97 16.64 -1.34 -6.98
CA ARG A 97 16.58 -1.86 -5.60
C ARG A 97 17.92 -1.74 -4.88
N ALA A 98 19.04 -1.92 -5.58
CA ALA A 98 20.38 -1.67 -5.06
C ALA A 98 20.53 -0.24 -4.52
N TYR A 99 20.14 0.76 -5.31
CA TYR A 99 20.18 2.15 -4.87
C TYR A 99 19.27 2.38 -3.66
N LEU A 100 18.01 1.92 -3.73
CA LEU A 100 17.05 2.08 -2.63
C LEU A 100 17.51 1.38 -1.34
N HIS A 101 18.12 0.20 -1.45
CA HIS A 101 18.74 -0.52 -0.34
C HIS A 101 19.85 0.31 0.29
N HIS A 102 20.77 0.82 -0.54
CA HIS A 102 21.87 1.66 -0.11
C HIS A 102 21.39 2.91 0.64
N VAL A 103 20.52 3.72 0.03
CA VAL A 103 20.05 4.97 0.66
C VAL A 103 19.21 4.71 1.92
N MET A 104 18.48 3.58 1.99
CA MET A 104 17.75 3.17 3.20
C MET A 104 18.71 2.77 4.33
N ARG A 105 19.80 2.07 4.02
CA ARG A 105 20.84 1.69 4.99
C ARG A 105 21.65 2.90 5.46
N ALA A 106 21.92 3.85 4.56
CA ALA A 106 22.56 5.12 4.85
C ALA A 106 21.66 6.09 5.65
N LYS A 107 20.37 5.77 5.82
CA LYS A 107 19.35 6.60 6.50
C LYS A 107 19.16 7.97 5.84
N GLU A 108 19.31 8.02 4.52
CA GLU A 108 19.09 9.23 3.73
C GLU A 108 17.60 9.53 3.56
N ILE A 109 17.21 10.80 3.64
CA ILE A 109 15.79 11.23 3.54
C ILE A 109 15.17 10.80 2.20
N ILE A 110 15.96 10.78 1.12
CA ILE A 110 15.50 10.38 -0.20
C ILE A 110 14.91 8.96 -0.22
N SER A 111 15.39 8.06 0.65
CA SER A 111 14.84 6.72 0.78
C SER A 111 13.38 6.75 1.23
N SER A 112 13.06 7.59 2.22
CA SER A 112 11.70 7.79 2.71
C SER A 112 10.80 8.46 1.68
N MET A 113 11.33 9.41 0.92
CA MET A 113 10.59 10.10 -0.14
C MET A 113 10.19 9.12 -1.26
N LEU A 114 11.17 8.38 -1.81
CA LEU A 114 10.96 7.46 -2.93
C LEU A 114 10.07 6.28 -2.55
N MET A 115 10.28 5.69 -1.37
CA MET A 115 9.46 4.57 -0.88
C MET A 115 8.02 4.99 -0.57
N THR A 116 7.82 6.19 0.01
CA THR A 116 6.48 6.73 0.25
C THR A 116 5.77 7.01 -1.08
N TRP A 117 6.45 7.61 -2.05
CA TRP A 117 5.89 7.84 -3.38
C TRP A 117 5.44 6.55 -4.03
N HIS A 118 6.33 5.54 -4.10
CA HIS A 118 6.00 4.25 -4.66
C HIS A 118 4.77 3.63 -4.01
N ASN A 119 4.71 3.58 -2.68
CA ASN A 119 3.59 2.97 -1.97
C ASN A 119 2.28 3.74 -2.20
N LEU A 120 2.29 5.07 -2.16
CA LEU A 120 1.08 5.85 -2.43
C LEU A 120 0.61 5.63 -3.86
N HIS A 121 1.53 5.64 -4.84
CA HIS A 121 1.19 5.37 -6.22
C HIS A 121 0.61 3.95 -6.41
N TYR A 122 1.20 2.93 -5.78
CA TYR A 122 0.65 1.57 -5.79
C TYR A 122 -0.80 1.53 -5.27
N TYR A 123 -1.10 2.24 -4.18
CA TYR A 123 -2.48 2.33 -3.66
C TYR A 123 -3.42 3.03 -4.64
N GLN A 124 -2.98 4.11 -5.28
CA GLN A 124 -3.79 4.82 -6.28
C GLN A 124 -4.09 3.94 -7.50
N VAL A 125 -3.10 3.18 -7.99
CA VAL A 125 -3.29 2.22 -9.08
C VAL A 125 -4.26 1.12 -8.65
N LEU A 126 -4.05 0.51 -7.49
CA LEU A 126 -4.95 -0.52 -6.95
C LEU A 126 -6.40 -0.01 -6.87
N MET A 127 -6.62 1.19 -6.33
CA MET A 127 -7.96 1.78 -6.27
C MET A 127 -8.51 2.10 -7.66
N SER A 128 -7.67 2.53 -8.61
CA SER A 128 -8.10 2.79 -9.99
C SER A 128 -8.50 1.52 -10.74
N GLU A 129 -7.90 0.37 -10.45
CA GLU A 129 -8.26 -0.91 -11.07
C GLU A 129 -9.58 -1.50 -10.53
N MET A 130 -10.05 -1.00 -9.38
CA MET A 130 -11.32 -1.40 -8.76
C MET A 130 -12.49 -0.44 -9.06
N ARG A 131 -12.24 0.71 -9.70
CA ARG A 131 -13.28 1.66 -10.13
C ARG A 131 -14.00 1.14 -11.37
#